data_AF-A0A9X8EGC9-F1
#
_entry.id   AF-A0A9X8EGC9-F1
#
_cell.length_a   1.000
_cell.length_b   1.000
_cell.length_c   1.000
_cell.angle_alpha   90.00
_cell.angle_beta   90.00
_cell.angle_gamma   90.00
#
_symmetry.space_group_name_H-M   'P 1'
#
loop_
_entity.id
_entity.type
_entity.pdbx_description
1 polymer ?
#
loop_
_entity_poly.entity_id
_entity_poly.type
_entity_poly.pdbx_seq_one_letter_code
_entity_poly.pdbx_strand_id
1 'polypeptide(L)' 'MDDLQAKMAAGEPLMQQAMDAVRRYHEARDSLTAAEEVDRLRLEAEALMQAVSEYQQAALGGPAATRH' A
#
# COMPACT_ATOMS: atom_id res chain seq x y z
N MET A 1 -4.16 -4.94 24.76
CA MET A 1 -3.29 -5.46 23.67
C MET A 1 -4.12 -5.82 22.44
N ASP A 2 -5.40 -6.16 22.61
CA ASP A 2 -6.28 -6.68 21.54
C ASP A 2 -6.63 -5.67 20.44
N ASP A 3 -6.74 -4.38 20.75
CA ASP A 3 -7.09 -3.33 19.76
C ASP A 3 -6.00 -3.15 18.68
N LEU A 4 -4.73 -3.14 19.08
CA LEU A 4 -3.60 -3.04 18.15
C LEU A 4 -3.52 -4.27 17.24
N GLN A 5 -3.71 -5.47 17.79
CA GLN A 5 -3.70 -6.71 17.02
C GLN A 5 -4.84 -6.78 16.01
N ALA A 6 -6.05 -6.33 16.41
CA ALA A 6 -7.18 -6.23 15.50
C ALA A 6 -6.94 -5.23 14.36
N LYS A 7 -6.35 -4.08 14.65
CA LYS A 7 -5.98 -3.06 13.65
C LYS A 7 -4.91 -3.54 12.68
N MET A 8 -3.92 -4.31 13.15
CA MET A 8 -2.93 -4.92 12.27
C MET A 8 -3.57 -5.97 11.35
N ALA A 9 -4.41 -6.86 11.91
CA ALA A 9 -5.10 -7.88 11.13
C ALA A 9 -6.05 -7.28 10.06
N ALA A 10 -6.73 -6.19 10.38
CA ALA A 10 -7.60 -5.49 9.43
C ALA A 10 -6.82 -4.78 8.29
N GLY A 11 -5.55 -4.43 8.52
CA GLY A 11 -4.68 -3.82 7.50
C GLY A 11 -3.92 -4.83 6.64
N GLU A 12 -3.84 -6.09 7.06
CA GLU A 12 -3.10 -7.15 6.36
C GLU A 12 -3.55 -7.34 4.90
N PRO A 13 -4.85 -7.37 4.56
CA PRO A 13 -5.28 -7.48 3.17
C PRO A 13 -4.81 -6.31 2.29
N LEU A 14 -4.83 -5.08 2.83
CA LEU A 14 -4.38 -3.89 2.12
C LEU A 14 -2.86 -3.92 1.90
N MET A 15 -2.11 -4.41 2.89
CA MET A 15 -0.66 -4.62 2.78
C MET A 15 -0.34 -5.67 1.70
N GLN A 16 -1.05 -6.80 1.67
CA GLN A 16 -0.85 -7.83 0.64
C GLN A 16 -1.12 -7.27 -0.76
N GLN A 17 -2.21 -6.52 -0.94
CA GLN A 17 -2.54 -5.88 -2.22
C GLN A 17 -1.43 -4.93 -2.69
N ALA A 18 -0.90 -4.08 -1.79
CA ALA A 18 0.20 -3.18 -2.12
C ALA A 18 1.47 -3.95 -2.52
N MET A 19 1.81 -5.00 -1.78
CA MET A 19 2.99 -5.82 -2.08
C MET A 19 2.86 -6.58 -3.41
N ASP A 20 1.67 -7.08 -3.73
CA ASP A 20 1.39 -7.74 -5.01
C ASP A 20 1.44 -6.75 -6.19
N ALA A 21 0.95 -5.52 -6.01
CA ALA A 21 1.06 -4.48 -7.04
C ALA A 21 2.52 -4.07 -7.29
N VAL A 22 3.30 -3.89 -6.23
CA VAL A 22 4.74 -3.63 -6.33
C VAL A 22 5.46 -4.77 -7.05
N ARG A 23 5.14 -6.03 -6.72
CA ARG A 23 5.71 -7.20 -7.41
C ARG A 23 5.39 -7.19 -8.90
N ARG A 24 4.12 -6.98 -9.28
CA ARG A 24 3.70 -6.89 -10.69
C ARG A 24 4.41 -5.78 -11.43
N TYR A 25 4.56 -4.60 -10.82
CA TYR A 25 5.33 -3.49 -11.40
C TYR A 25 6.79 -3.89 -11.66
N HIS A 26 7.46 -4.52 -10.70
CA HIS A 26 8.84 -4.98 -10.87
C HIS A 26 8.99 -6.05 -11.95
N GLU A 27 8.11 -7.05 -11.95
CA GLU A 27 8.08 -8.10 -12.98
C GLU A 27 7.88 -7.52 -14.39
N ALA A 28 6.95 -6.57 -14.52
CA ALA A 28 6.68 -5.90 -15.80
C ALA A 28 7.86 -5.02 -16.25
N ARG A 29 8.52 -4.33 -15.32
CA ARG A 29 9.68 -3.49 -15.60
C ARG A 29 10.90 -4.29 -16.04
N ASP A 30 11.10 -5.46 -15.45
CA ASP A 30 12.25 -6.34 -15.74
C ASP A 30 11.99 -7.23 -16.99
N SER A 31 10.75 -7.27 -17.47
CA SER A 31 10.33 -7.94 -18.71
C SER A 31 10.30 -6.96 -19.90
N LEU A 32 10.22 -7.48 -21.13
CA LEU A 32 10.01 -6.69 -22.36
C LEU A 32 8.55 -6.16 -22.48
N THR A 33 7.94 -5.79 -21.36
CA THR A 33 6.56 -5.30 -21.31
C THR A 33 6.47 -3.89 -21.90
N ALA A 34 5.33 -3.53 -22.47
CA ALA A 34 5.11 -2.20 -23.01
C ALA A 34 5.22 -1.13 -21.91
N ALA A 35 5.85 0.01 -22.21
CA ALA A 35 6.05 1.09 -21.25
C ALA A 35 4.75 1.60 -20.63
N GLU A 36 3.67 1.66 -21.42
CA GLU A 36 2.34 2.04 -20.94
C GLU A 36 1.83 1.10 -19.84
N GLU A 37 2.08 -0.20 -19.96
CA GLU A 37 1.67 -1.17 -18.94
C GLU A 37 2.50 -1.04 -17.66
N VAL A 38 3.80 -0.82 -17.81
CA VAL A 38 4.69 -0.56 -16.67
C VAL A 38 4.26 0.71 -15.91
N ASP A 39 3.86 1.77 -16.62
CA ASP A 39 3.39 3.01 -16.02
C ASP A 39 2.03 2.83 -15.32
N ARG A 40 1.11 2.04 -15.89
CA ARG A 40 -0.15 1.70 -15.22
C ARG A 40 0.08 0.95 -13.91
N LEU A 41 0.92 -0.09 -13.95
CA LEU A 41 1.27 -0.88 -12.77
C LEU A 41 2.00 -0.03 -11.71
N ARG A 42 2.82 0.92 -12.14
CA ARG A 42 3.47 1.87 -11.25
C ARG A 42 2.45 2.72 -10.50
N LEU A 43 1.51 3.34 -11.21
CA LEU A 43 0.47 4.18 -10.61
C LEU A 43 -0.41 3.38 -9.63
N GLU A 44 -0.73 2.13 -9.98
CA GLU A 44 -1.46 1.23 -9.09
C GLU A 44 -0.69 0.94 -7.80
N ALA A 45 0.60 0.61 -7.91
CA ALA A 45 1.46 0.34 -6.75
C ALA A 45 1.62 1.59 -5.86
N GLU A 46 1.83 2.77 -6.46
CA GLU A 46 1.93 4.05 -5.73
C GLU A 46 0.63 4.36 -4.98
N ALA A 47 -0.53 4.20 -5.61
CA ALA A 47 -1.84 4.43 -4.98
C ALA A 47 -2.10 3.47 -3.82
N LEU A 48 -1.74 2.19 -3.95
CA LEU A 48 -1.93 1.20 -2.88
C LEU A 48 -0.98 1.45 -1.70
N MET A 49 0.27 1.83 -1.95
CA MET A 49 1.20 2.21 -0.87
C MET A 49 0.73 3.46 -0.11
N GLN A 50 0.13 4.42 -0.81
CA GLN A 50 -0.48 5.59 -0.18
C GLN A 50 -1.67 5.19 0.70
N ALA A 51 -2.55 4.31 0.21
CA ALA A 51 -3.68 3.81 0.99
C ALA A 51 -3.24 3.05 2.26
N VAL A 52 -2.17 2.23 2.17
CA VAL A 52 -1.55 1.57 3.34
C VAL A 52 -1.07 2.61 4.36
N SER A 53 -0.39 3.66 3.90
CA SER A 53 0.14 4.72 4.77
C SER A 53 -0.98 5.47 5.48
N GLU A 54 -2.05 5.81 4.76
CA GLU A 54 -3.24 6.47 5.32
C GLU A 54 -3.96 5.59 6.34
N TYR A 55 -4.11 4.30 6.03
CA TYR A 55 -4.69 3.32 6.96
C TYR A 55 -3.87 3.21 8.24
N GLN A 56 -2.54 3.05 8.13
CA GLN A 56 -1.66 2.94 9.29
C GLN A 56 -1.69 4.21 10.15
N GLN A 57 -1.70 5.40 9.52
CA GLN A 57 -1.84 6.65 10.25
C GLN A 57 -3.19 6.76 10.98
N ALA A 58 -4.29 6.34 10.34
CA ALA A 58 -5.62 6.41 10.95
C ALA A 58 -5.86 5.34 12.03
N ALA A 59 -5.34 4.13 11.83
CA ALA A 59 -5.56 3.00 12.72
C ALA A 59 -4.56 2.99 13.90
N LEU A 60 -3.28 3.28 13.62
CA LEU A 60 -2.18 3.18 14.58
C LEU A 60 -1.78 4.54 15.18
N GLY A 61 -2.18 5.64 14.53
CA GLY A 61 -2.05 6.99 15.10
C GLY A 61 -3.11 7.22 16.18
N GLY A 62 -2.69 7.46 17.41
CA GLY A 62 -3.52 8.07 18.45
C GLY A 62 -4.02 9.47 18.03
N PRO A 63 -4.91 10.11 18.82
CA PRO A 63 -5.67 11.30 18.41
C PRO A 63 -4.75 12.33 17.75
N ALA A 64 -5.14 12.77 16.56
CA ALA A 64 -4.38 13.65 15.68
C ALA A 64 -3.59 14.70 16.47
N ALA A 65 -2.29 14.47 16.64
CA ALA A 65 -1.37 15.55 16.87
C ALA A 65 -1.32 16.33 15.56
N THR A 66 -2.23 17.29 15.47
CA THR A 66 -2.22 18.48 14.62
C THR A 66 -1.44 18.32 13.31
N ARG A 67 -2.17 18.12 12.21
CA ARG A 67 -1.65 18.52 10.90
C ARG A 67 -1.44 20.04 10.97
N HIS A 68 -0.19 20.47 11.08
CA HIS A 68 0.24 21.86 10.94
C HIS A 68 0.39 22.23 9.47
#